data_AF-A0A661SVX6-F1
#
_entry.id   AF-A0A661SVX6-F1
#
_cell.length_a   1.000
_cell.length_b   1.000
_cell.length_c   1.000
_cell.angle_alpha   90.00
_cell.angle_beta   90.00
_cell.angle_gamma   90.00
#
_symmetry.space_group_name_H-M   'P 1'
#
loop_
_entity.id
_entity.type
_entity.pdbx_description
1 polymer ?
#
loop_
_entity_poly.entity_id
_entity_poly.type
_entity_poly.pdbx_seq_one_letter_code
_entity_poly.pdbx_strand_id
1 'polypeptide(L)' 'MMQHMISKSEIVYGIRRLNVIERLNIISDVWDEIKDSQGLETVSEDDRRILLNRLANYRADPDSATDWAYLK' A
#
# COMPACT_ATOMS: atom_id res chain seq x y z
N MET A 1 7.05 6.74 35.84
CA MET A 1 5.98 6.64 34.83
C MET A 1 6.11 5.29 34.14
N MET A 2 5.10 4.42 34.22
CA MET A 2 5.08 3.19 33.41
C MET A 2 4.68 3.56 31.98
N GLN A 3 5.53 3.26 31.01
CA GLN A 3 5.13 3.29 29.59
C GLN A 3 4.19 2.11 29.36
N HIS A 4 2.91 2.39 29.12
CA HIS A 4 2.00 1.38 28.62
C HIS A 4 2.38 1.07 27.17
N MET A 5 3.05 -0.07 26.94
CA MET A 5 3.28 -0.54 25.58
C MET A 5 1.97 -1.08 25.01
N ILE A 6 1.45 -0.40 23.99
CA ILE A 6 0.28 -0.87 23.25
C ILE A 6 0.68 -2.10 22.44
N SER A 7 -0.05 -3.20 22.62
CA SER A 7 0.16 -4.42 21.85
C SER A 7 -0.35 -4.28 20.41
N LYS A 8 0.25 -5.02 19.48
CA LYS A 8 -0.25 -5.12 18.09
C LYS A 8 -1.73 -5.48 18.03
N SER A 9 -2.17 -6.37 18.92
CA SER A 9 -3.58 -6.78 19.05
C SER A 9 -4.51 -5.63 19.39
N GLU A 10 -4.12 -4.73 20.28
CA GLU A 10 -4.92 -3.57 20.67
C GLU A 10 -5.03 -2.56 19.51
N ILE A 11 -3.95 -2.34 18.75
CA ILE A 11 -3.97 -1.50 17.55
C ILE A 11 -4.96 -2.06 16.52
N VAL A 12 -4.85 -3.36 16.21
CA VAL A 12 -5.75 -4.02 15.25
C VAL A 12 -7.20 -3.95 15.72
N TYR A 13 -7.44 -4.15 17.02
CA TYR A 13 -8.77 -4.04 17.60
C TYR A 13 -9.33 -2.62 17.46
N GLY A 14 -8.53 -1.59 17.74
CA GLY A 14 -8.90 -0.19 17.56
C GLY A 14 -9.30 0.13 16.11
N ILE A 15 -8.44 -0.21 15.14
CA ILE A 15 -8.68 0.02 13.71
C ILE A 15 -9.98 -0.66 13.23
N ARG A 16 -10.24 -1.89 13.71
CA ARG A 16 -11.46 -2.64 13.37
C ARG A 16 -12.76 -2.05 13.91
N ARG A 17 -12.71 -1.09 14.84
CA ARG A 17 -13.91 -0.39 15.35
C ARG A 17 -14.23 0.88 14.59
N LEU A 18 -13.29 1.38 13.79
CA LEU A 18 -13.47 2.56 12.95
C LEU A 18 -14.37 2.24 11.75
N ASN A 19 -14.99 3.27 11.19
CA ASN A 19 -15.71 3.18 9.93
C ASN A 19 -14.73 3.06 8.74
N VAL A 20 -15.26 2.78 7.54
CA VAL A 20 -14.43 2.54 6.35
C VAL A 20 -13.55 3.75 6.00
N ILE A 21 -14.09 4.97 6.08
CA ILE A 21 -13.35 6.19 5.73
C ILE A 21 -12.20 6.41 6.70
N GLU A 22 -12.44 6.25 8.00
CA GLU A 22 -11.41 6.38 9.03
C GLU A 22 -10.28 5.35 8.86
N ARG A 23 -10.63 4.11 8.47
CA ARG A 23 -9.61 3.08 8.18
C ARG A 23 -8.76 3.43 6.97
N LEU A 24 -9.39 3.95 5.91
CA LEU A 24 -8.68 4.38 4.71
C LEU A 24 -7.74 5.55 5.01
N ASN A 25 -8.17 6.50 5.86
CA ASN A 25 -7.30 7.60 6.30
C ASN A 25 -6.07 7.08 7.05
N ILE A 26 -6.24 6.15 8.00
CA ILE A 26 -5.10 5.55 8.72
C ILE A 26 -4.13 4.85 7.75
N ILE A 27 -4.66 4.12 6.76
CA ILE A 27 -3.82 3.47 5.76
C ILE A 27 -3.03 4.51 4.96
N SER A 28 -3.66 5.63 4.58
CA SER A 28 -3.00 6.74 3.89
C SER A 28 -1.89 7.34 4.75
N ASP A 29 -2.16 7.65 6.01
CA ASP A 29 -1.21 8.26 6.93
C ASP A 29 0.02 7.37 7.14
N VAL A 30 -0.19 6.06 7.34
CA VAL A 30 0.90 5.07 7.47
C VAL A 30 1.70 4.98 6.18
N TRP A 31 1.04 5.05 5.02
CA TRP A 31 1.73 5.00 3.74
C TRP A 31 2.62 6.22 3.50
N ASP A 32 2.15 7.41 3.87
CA ASP A 32 2.93 8.64 3.80
C ASP A 32 4.14 8.58 4.76
N GLU A 33 3.96 8.05 5.98
CA GLU A 33 5.09 7.85 6.91
C GLU A 33 6.13 6.87 6.36
N ILE A 34 5.70 5.74 5.78
CA ILE A 34 6.60 4.75 5.16
C ILE A 34 7.37 5.40 4.00
N LYS A 35 6.70 6.20 3.17
CA LYS A 35 7.31 6.91 2.05
C LYS A 35 8.40 7.87 2.51
N ASP A 36 8.16 8.57 3.60
CA ASP A 36 9.12 9.53 4.17
C ASP A 36 10.26 8.83 4.92
N SER A 37 10.07 7.58 5.34
CA SER A 37 11.15 6.74 5.87
C SER A 37 12.11 6.31 4.75
N GLN A 38 13.40 6.67 4.86
CA GLN A 38 14.44 6.51 3.84
C GLN A 38 14.87 5.04 3.56
N GLY A 39 13.92 4.13 3.36
CA GLY A 39 14.16 2.71 3.09
C GLY A 39 13.48 2.16 1.83
N LEU A 40 12.79 3.00 1.06
CA LEU A 40 12.18 2.55 -0.19
C LEU A 40 13.27 2.37 -1.25
N GLU A 41 13.50 1.12 -1.65
CA GLU A 41 14.31 0.80 -2.81
C GLU A 41 13.71 1.50 -4.04
N THR A 42 14.57 2.17 -4.80
CA THR A 42 14.15 2.74 -6.08
C THR A 42 13.86 1.59 -7.03
N VAL A 43 12.66 1.61 -7.61
CA VAL A 43 12.26 0.65 -8.64
C VAL A 43 13.28 0.73 -9.78
N SER A 44 13.78 -0.42 -10.24
CA SER A 44 14.74 -0.46 -11.35
C SER A 44 14.11 0.16 -12.61
N GLU A 45 14.92 0.69 -13.53
CA GLU A 45 14.37 1.24 -14.78
C GLU A 45 13.63 0.18 -15.62
N ASP A 46 14.04 -1.10 -15.52
CA ASP A 46 13.34 -2.20 -16.17
C ASP A 46 11.96 -2.45 -15.55
N ASP A 47 11.87 -2.51 -14.22
CA ASP A 47 10.60 -2.66 -13.52
C ASP A 47 9.68 -1.46 -13.78
N ARG A 48 10.25 -0.25 -13.80
CA ARG A 48 9.51 0.98 -14.13
C ARG A 48 8.93 0.91 -15.54
N ARG A 49 9.71 0.44 -16.51
CA ARG A 49 9.25 0.26 -17.90
C ARG A 49 8.13 -0.77 -17.98
N ILE A 50 8.23 -1.89 -17.26
CA ILE A 50 7.17 -2.91 -17.20
C ILE A 50 5.88 -2.31 -16.63
N LEU A 51 5.97 -1.57 -15.53
CA LEU A 51 4.81 -0.92 -14.89
C LEU A 51 4.13 0.09 -15.82
N LEU A 52 4.92 0.95 -16.50
CA LEU A 52 4.38 1.93 -17.44
C LEU A 52 3.70 1.26 -18.64
N ASN A 53 4.28 0.18 -19.17
CA ASN A 53 3.66 -0.59 -20.26
C ASN A 53 2.34 -1.23 -19.83
N ARG A 54 2.30 -1.85 -18.64
CA ARG A 54 1.05 -2.42 -18.09
C ARG A 54 -0.03 -1.35 -17.91
N LEU A 55 0.35 -0.18 -17.42
CA LEU A 55 -0.57 0.95 -17.25
C LEU A 55 -1.08 1.48 -18.60
N ALA A 56 -0.20 1.61 -19.59
CA ALA A 56 -0.57 2.04 -20.93
C ALA A 56 -1.55 1.05 -21.59
N ASN A 57 -1.27 -0.25 -21.48
CA ASN A 57 -2.14 -1.31 -21.99
C ASN A 57 -3.52 -1.26 -21.32
N TYR A 58 -3.58 -1.18 -19.98
CA TYR A 58 -4.84 -1.08 -19.26
C TYR A 58 -5.67 0.17 -19.62
N ARG A 59 -4.99 1.31 -19.86
CA ARG A 59 -5.66 2.54 -20.30
C ARG A 59 -6.26 2.41 -21.71
N ALA A 60 -5.63 1.64 -22.58
CA ALA A 60 -6.11 1.37 -23.93
C ALA A 60 -7.22 0.30 -23.94
N ASP A 61 -7.11 -0.70 -23.06
CA ASP A 61 -8.04 -1.81 -22.91
C ASP A 61 -8.12 -2.25 -21.43
N PRO A 62 -9.20 -1.88 -20.71
CA PRO A 62 -9.38 -2.27 -19.32
C PRO A 62 -9.41 -3.78 -19.07
N ASP A 63 -9.73 -4.59 -20.08
CA ASP A 63 -9.75 -6.06 -19.97
C ASP A 63 -8.36 -6.67 -20.15
N SER A 64 -7.34 -5.87 -20.50
CA SER A 64 -5.95 -6.32 -20.63
C SER A 64 -5.24 -6.48 -19.28
N ALA A 65 -5.91 -6.21 -18.16
CA ALA A 65 -5.31 -6.33 -16.83
C ALA A 65 -4.95 -7.79 -16.54
N THR A 66 -3.71 -8.03 -16.13
CA THR A 66 -3.30 -9.35 -15.62
C THR A 66 -3.70 -9.47 -14.17
N ASP A 67 -4.40 -10.54 -13.81
CA ASP A 67 -4.72 -10.85 -12.42
C ASP A 67 -3.41 -11.04 -11.62
N TRP A 68 -3.40 -10.47 -10.41
CA TRP A 68 -2.26 -10.48 -9.50
C TRP A 68 -1.76 -11.88 -9.18
N ALA A 69 -2.63 -12.90 -9.15
CA ALA A 69 -2.28 -14.28 -8.94
C ALA A 69 -1.38 -14.86 -10.05
N TYR A 70 -1.33 -14.21 -11.22
CA TYR A 70 -0.57 -14.65 -12.39
C TYR A 70 0.61 -13.73 -12.73
N LEU A 71 0.86 -12.69 -11.93
CA LEU A 71 2.04 -11.85 -12.06
C LEU A 71 3.27 -12.62 -11.60
N LYS A 72 4.23 -12.84 -12.51
CA LYS A 72 5.58 -13.34 -12.22
C LYS A 72 6.52 -12.20 -11.89
#